data_AF-A0A957NR84-F1
#
_entry.id   AF-A0A957NR84-F1
#
_cell.length_a   1.000
_cell.length_b   1.000
_cell.length_c   1.000
_cell.angle_alpha   90.00
_cell.angle_beta   90.00
_cell.angle_gamma   90.00
#
_symmetry.space_group_name_H-M   'P 1'
#
loop_
_entity.id
_entity.type
_entity.pdbx_description
1 polymer ?
#
loop_
_entity_poly.entity_id
_entity_poly.type
_entity_poly.pdbx_seq_one_letter_code
_entity_poly.pdbx_strand_id
1 'polypeptide(L)'
;CAMIRLGLNIPETWLIPSKSGPDTEKYRVTAAKYHDLFDLPDIAEHIGYPLYMKPFDGGGWRGVSRINNQDDLWHAYNESGQTLMHLQSGLDNYEVFVRSLGIGPQISSFRYDPAQPMHGRYIIDHNFLNAEKGREARIITKVINAFFRWDFNSCEAILKDGTLWPIDFANACPDIAVTSLHYYFPWAIKALWAWSIYCLVTARPMHITMDIADYFKIADSDRSYEEKLSAYEKLADAHLETERFNEFRATVLKDLDEIMWHEVQSAEFDNMLINTVRTTFPAYEHDQYIGHFRGLLNHWVQAEAASHQ
;
A
#
# COMPACT_ATOMS: atom_id res chain seq x y z
N CYS A 1 12.99 2.00 -11.20
CA CYS A 1 11.80 2.35 -10.39
C CYS A 1 12.01 3.74 -9.75
N ALA A 2 10.99 4.62 -9.73
CA ALA A 2 11.13 5.99 -9.21
C ALA A 2 11.56 6.04 -7.73
N MET A 3 11.05 5.14 -6.90
CA MET A 3 11.38 5.10 -5.47
C MET A 3 12.84 4.71 -5.20
N ILE A 4 13.41 3.84 -6.04
CA ILE A 4 14.85 3.53 -6.02
C ILE A 4 15.66 4.81 -6.33
N ARG A 5 15.22 5.61 -7.31
CA ARG A 5 15.87 6.88 -7.67
C ARG A 5 15.81 7.93 -6.55
N LEU A 6 14.80 7.86 -5.68
CA LEU A 6 14.70 8.69 -4.47
C LEU A 6 15.57 8.19 -3.31
N GLY A 7 16.22 7.03 -3.46
CA GLY A 7 17.06 6.42 -2.43
C GLY A 7 16.27 5.77 -1.29
N LEU A 8 15.01 5.36 -1.55
CA LEU A 8 14.28 4.53 -0.59
C LEU A 8 14.89 3.12 -0.54
N ASN A 9 14.82 2.48 0.62
CA ASN A 9 15.31 1.11 0.84
C ASN A 9 14.39 0.09 0.17
N ILE A 10 14.36 0.05 -1.17
CA ILE A 10 13.63 -0.95 -1.93
C ILE A 10 14.52 -2.20 -2.03
N PRO A 11 14.00 -3.43 -1.80
CA PRO A 11 14.76 -4.64 -2.07
C PRO A 11 15.23 -4.65 -3.51
N GLU A 12 16.39 -5.24 -3.77
CA GLU A 12 16.93 -5.28 -5.13
C GLU A 12 15.86 -5.81 -6.10
N THR A 13 15.57 -5.02 -7.13
CA THR A 13 14.44 -5.26 -8.03
C THR A 13 14.87 -4.97 -9.47
N TRP A 14 14.66 -5.95 -10.32
CA TRP A 14 14.93 -5.88 -11.75
C TRP A 14 13.63 -5.92 -12.54
N LEU A 15 13.58 -5.16 -13.64
CA LEU A 15 12.48 -5.23 -14.60
C LEU A 15 12.87 -6.23 -15.68
N ILE A 16 12.15 -7.33 -15.77
CA ILE A 16 12.38 -8.42 -16.69
C ILE A 16 11.43 -8.26 -17.89
N PRO A 17 11.97 -8.17 -19.13
CA PRO A 17 11.16 -8.13 -20.35
C PRO A 17 10.15 -9.28 -20.43
N SER A 18 9.09 -9.11 -21.21
CA SER A 18 8.12 -10.19 -21.40
C SER A 18 8.74 -11.39 -22.13
N LYS A 19 8.32 -12.61 -21.77
CA LYS A 19 8.78 -13.86 -22.39
C LYS A 19 8.44 -13.92 -23.87
N SER A 20 7.25 -13.45 -24.21
CA SER A 20 6.75 -13.31 -25.57
C SER A 20 6.30 -11.88 -25.80
N GLY A 21 6.37 -11.41 -27.04
CA GLY A 21 5.71 -10.17 -27.42
C GLY A 21 4.56 -10.41 -28.38
N PRO A 22 3.97 -9.34 -28.91
CA PRO A 22 2.91 -9.45 -29.91
C PRO A 22 3.39 -10.23 -31.14
N ASP A 23 2.55 -11.15 -31.64
CA ASP A 23 2.83 -11.90 -32.86
C ASP A 23 2.62 -11.01 -34.10
N THR A 24 3.59 -10.14 -34.35
CA THR A 24 3.60 -9.24 -35.50
C THR A 24 5.00 -9.14 -36.10
N GLU A 25 5.07 -9.01 -37.43
CA GLU A 25 6.34 -8.77 -38.12
C GLU A 25 7.04 -7.51 -37.59
N LYS A 26 6.28 -6.43 -37.36
CA LYS A 26 6.80 -5.18 -36.81
C LYS A 26 7.49 -5.39 -35.45
N TYR A 27 6.88 -6.16 -34.55
CA TYR A 27 7.49 -6.48 -33.26
C TYR A 27 8.76 -7.30 -33.44
N ARG A 28 8.73 -8.38 -34.23
CA ARG A 28 9.91 -9.24 -34.45
C ARG A 28 11.11 -8.45 -34.99
N VAL A 29 10.90 -7.58 -35.99
CA VAL A 29 11.95 -6.73 -36.57
C VAL A 29 12.48 -5.70 -35.56
N THR A 30 11.60 -5.14 -34.73
CA THR A 30 11.99 -4.15 -33.71
C THR A 30 12.77 -4.82 -32.58
N ALA A 31 12.24 -5.91 -32.03
CA ALA A 31 12.86 -6.69 -30.96
C ALA A 31 14.26 -7.17 -31.36
N ALA A 32 14.43 -7.72 -32.57
CA ALA A 32 15.72 -8.18 -33.05
C ALA A 32 16.78 -7.08 -33.21
N LYS A 33 16.37 -5.80 -33.29
CA LYS A 33 17.29 -4.65 -33.44
C LYS A 33 17.60 -3.94 -32.12
N TYR A 34 16.64 -3.90 -31.20
CA TYR A 34 16.69 -3.03 -30.03
C TYR A 34 16.62 -3.76 -28.70
N HIS A 35 16.35 -5.07 -28.67
CA HIS A 35 16.41 -5.82 -27.43
C HIS A 35 17.84 -6.27 -27.18
N ASP A 36 18.38 -5.83 -26.05
CA ASP A 36 19.59 -6.42 -25.52
C ASP A 36 19.28 -7.85 -25.06
N LEU A 37 20.24 -8.74 -25.30
CA LEU A 37 20.20 -10.09 -24.74
C LEU A 37 20.51 -10.01 -23.24
N PHE A 38 19.81 -10.82 -22.45
CA PHE A 38 20.01 -10.91 -21.02
C PHE A 38 20.07 -12.37 -20.58
N ASP A 39 20.77 -12.63 -19.48
CA ASP A 39 20.85 -13.93 -18.84
C ASP A 39 20.02 -13.90 -17.56
N LEU A 40 18.84 -14.53 -17.61
CA LEU A 40 17.90 -14.52 -16.49
C LEU A 40 18.44 -15.29 -15.26
N PRO A 41 19.03 -16.49 -15.41
CA PRO A 41 19.75 -17.16 -14.32
C PRO A 41 20.85 -16.30 -13.69
N ASP A 42 21.70 -15.65 -14.48
CA ASP A 42 22.78 -14.80 -13.95
C ASP A 42 22.22 -13.62 -13.13
N ILE A 43 21.16 -12.96 -13.62
CA ILE A 43 20.46 -11.92 -12.85
C ILE A 43 19.90 -12.48 -11.54
N ALA A 44 19.28 -13.67 -11.57
CA ALA A 44 18.71 -14.26 -10.36
C ALA A 44 19.79 -14.68 -9.34
N GLU A 45 20.92 -15.20 -9.79
CA GLU A 45 22.07 -15.52 -8.94
C GLU A 45 22.71 -14.27 -8.35
N HIS A 46 22.79 -13.18 -9.13
CA HIS A 46 23.26 -11.88 -8.67
C HIS A 46 22.43 -11.33 -7.50
N ILE A 47 21.09 -11.38 -7.62
CA ILE A 47 20.19 -10.91 -6.56
C ILE A 47 20.17 -11.88 -5.37
N GLY A 48 20.21 -13.18 -5.63
CA GLY A 48 20.19 -14.26 -4.64
C GLY A 48 18.78 -14.74 -4.25
N TYR A 49 18.62 -16.06 -4.09
CA TYR A 49 17.36 -16.69 -3.71
C TYR A 49 17.06 -16.58 -2.20
N PRO A 50 15.77 -16.55 -1.79
CA PRO A 50 14.59 -16.62 -2.65
C PRO A 50 14.26 -15.25 -3.30
N LEU A 51 13.54 -15.30 -4.41
CA LEU A 51 13.06 -14.13 -5.15
C LEU A 51 11.53 -14.16 -5.25
N TYR A 52 10.94 -13.02 -5.60
CA TYR A 52 9.56 -12.92 -6.02
C TYR A 52 9.49 -12.39 -7.45
N MET A 53 8.84 -13.14 -8.34
CA MET A 53 8.50 -12.68 -9.68
C MET A 53 7.04 -12.24 -9.68
N LYS A 54 6.78 -10.98 -10.06
CA LYS A 54 5.42 -10.40 -10.04
C LYS A 54 5.17 -9.50 -11.25
N PRO A 55 3.93 -9.41 -11.78
CA PRO A 55 3.60 -8.49 -12.85
C PRO A 55 3.94 -7.05 -12.47
N PHE A 56 4.48 -6.28 -13.42
CA PHE A 56 4.80 -4.87 -13.24
C PHE A 56 3.56 -4.02 -12.89
N ASP A 57 2.42 -4.33 -13.50
CA ASP A 57 1.12 -3.67 -13.34
C ASP A 57 0.09 -4.54 -12.58
N GLY A 58 0.58 -5.51 -11.81
CA GLY A 58 -0.24 -6.47 -11.09
C GLY A 58 -1.02 -5.86 -9.91
N GLY A 59 -2.01 -6.60 -9.43
CA GLY A 59 -2.79 -6.24 -8.24
C GLY A 59 -3.47 -7.45 -7.61
N GLY A 60 -3.68 -7.40 -6.30
CA GLY A 60 -4.36 -8.46 -5.54
C GLY A 60 -3.60 -9.78 -5.52
N TRP A 61 -2.25 -9.74 -5.50
CA TRP A 61 -1.38 -10.92 -5.45
C TRP A 61 -1.48 -11.86 -6.67
N ARG A 62 -2.20 -11.48 -7.72
CA ARG A 62 -2.33 -12.30 -8.94
C ARG A 62 -0.99 -12.36 -9.69
N GLY A 63 -0.55 -13.57 -10.00
CA GLY A 63 0.69 -13.81 -10.75
C GLY A 63 1.97 -13.58 -9.95
N VAL A 64 1.88 -13.48 -8.62
CA VAL A 64 3.07 -13.40 -7.75
C VAL A 64 3.59 -14.81 -7.49
N SER A 65 4.79 -15.10 -7.97
CA SER A 65 5.46 -16.40 -7.79
C SER A 65 6.68 -16.24 -6.89
N ARG A 66 6.73 -17.04 -5.82
CA ARG A 66 7.95 -17.20 -5.01
C ARG A 66 8.89 -18.14 -5.75
N ILE A 67 10.15 -17.72 -5.91
CA ILE A 67 11.18 -18.41 -6.68
C ILE A 67 12.28 -18.84 -5.72
N ASN A 68 12.44 -20.14 -5.50
CA ASN A 68 13.45 -20.66 -4.56
C ASN A 68 14.71 -21.17 -5.27
N ASN A 69 14.66 -21.37 -6.59
CA ASN A 69 15.73 -21.91 -7.40
C ASN A 69 15.53 -21.53 -8.89
N GLN A 70 16.46 -21.98 -9.74
CA GLN A 70 16.43 -21.70 -11.18
C GLN A 70 15.28 -22.39 -11.92
N ASP A 71 14.79 -23.55 -11.47
CA ASP A 71 13.66 -24.23 -12.11
C ASP A 71 12.36 -23.45 -11.88
N ASP A 72 12.13 -23.00 -10.64
CA ASP A 72 11.02 -22.11 -10.29
C ASP A 72 11.07 -20.83 -11.15
N LEU A 73 12.28 -20.29 -11.39
CA LEU A 73 12.51 -19.05 -12.15
C LEU A 73 12.05 -19.21 -13.60
N TRP A 74 12.49 -20.27 -14.25
CA TRP A 74 12.10 -20.55 -15.64
C TRP A 74 10.62 -20.88 -15.75
N HIS A 75 10.05 -21.59 -14.78
CA HIS A 75 8.61 -21.87 -14.75
C HIS A 75 7.80 -20.57 -14.72
N ALA A 76 8.05 -19.71 -13.73
CA ALA A 76 7.34 -18.44 -13.58
C ALA A 76 7.53 -17.52 -14.79
N TYR A 77 8.74 -17.46 -15.34
CA TYR A 77 9.02 -16.63 -16.52
C TYR A 77 8.33 -17.16 -17.80
N ASN A 78 8.28 -18.48 -17.99
CA ASN A 78 7.58 -19.05 -19.14
C ASN A 78 6.06 -18.84 -19.05
N GLU A 79 5.49 -18.90 -17.84
CA GLU A 79 4.07 -18.63 -17.60
C GLU A 79 3.71 -17.15 -17.73
N SER A 80 4.65 -16.22 -17.53
CA SER A 80 4.36 -14.79 -17.61
C SER A 80 3.94 -14.31 -19.00
N GLY A 81 4.30 -15.05 -20.06
CA GLY A 81 3.87 -14.78 -21.43
C GLY A 81 4.23 -13.35 -21.88
N GLN A 82 3.20 -12.54 -22.15
CA GLN A 82 3.36 -11.15 -22.61
C GLN A 82 3.47 -10.13 -21.47
N THR A 83 3.39 -10.57 -20.22
CA THR A 83 3.44 -9.69 -19.06
C THR A 83 4.88 -9.32 -18.73
N LEU A 84 5.09 -8.02 -18.54
CA LEU A 84 6.35 -7.48 -18.02
C LEU A 84 6.45 -7.77 -16.52
N MET A 85 7.59 -8.28 -16.06
CA MET A 85 7.71 -8.78 -14.68
C MET A 85 8.73 -7.96 -13.89
N HIS A 86 8.48 -7.78 -12.60
CA HIS A 86 9.51 -7.48 -11.62
C HIS A 86 10.08 -8.80 -11.08
N LEU A 87 11.40 -8.90 -11.00
CA LEU A 87 12.11 -9.90 -10.21
C LEU A 87 12.74 -9.18 -9.01
N GLN A 88 12.24 -9.47 -7.81
CA GLN A 88 12.59 -8.75 -6.58
C GLN A 88 13.17 -9.71 -5.54
N SER A 89 14.19 -9.26 -4.81
CA SER A 89 14.77 -10.00 -3.68
C SER A 89 13.72 -10.34 -2.63
N GLY A 90 13.66 -11.61 -2.23
CA GLY A 90 12.76 -12.10 -1.20
C GLY A 90 13.30 -11.83 0.20
N LEU A 91 12.50 -11.15 1.01
CA LEU A 91 12.82 -10.89 2.41
C LEU A 91 12.19 -11.98 3.29
N ASP A 92 12.94 -13.04 3.59
CA ASP A 92 12.57 -14.04 4.60
C ASP A 92 13.08 -13.66 6.00
N ASN A 93 12.53 -14.30 7.04
CA ASN A 93 12.89 -14.13 8.45
C ASN A 93 12.79 -12.67 8.94
N TYR A 94 11.75 -11.97 8.49
CA TYR A 94 11.48 -10.59 8.87
C TYR A 94 10.77 -10.48 10.23
N GLU A 95 10.84 -9.30 10.84
CA GLU A 95 10.16 -9.04 12.12
C GLU A 95 8.67 -8.77 11.92
N VAL A 96 8.35 -7.91 10.93
CA VAL A 96 6.99 -7.40 10.72
C VAL A 96 6.71 -7.19 9.24
N PHE A 97 5.52 -7.60 8.79
CA PHE A 97 4.94 -7.14 7.53
C PHE A 97 3.95 -6.00 7.84
N VAL A 98 4.18 -4.85 7.21
CA VAL A 98 3.44 -3.61 7.41
C VAL A 98 2.60 -3.34 6.17
N ARG A 99 1.33 -3.02 6.35
CA ARG A 99 0.49 -2.43 5.30
C ARG A 99 0.03 -1.06 5.74
N SER A 100 0.34 -0.03 4.97
CA SER A 100 -0.07 1.35 5.24
C SER A 100 -1.13 1.79 4.24
N LEU A 101 -2.18 2.45 4.72
CA LEU A 101 -3.21 3.08 3.90
C LEU A 101 -3.07 4.60 4.01
N GLY A 102 -2.97 5.26 2.85
CA GLY A 102 -2.95 6.72 2.77
C GLY A 102 -4.20 7.26 2.10
N ILE A 103 -4.86 8.22 2.75
CA ILE A 103 -6.05 8.94 2.29
C ILE A 103 -5.85 10.44 2.49
N GLY A 104 -5.55 11.16 1.40
CA GLY A 104 -5.02 12.52 1.47
C GLY A 104 -3.75 12.53 2.35
N PRO A 105 -3.62 13.47 3.31
CA PRO A 105 -2.49 13.50 4.24
C PRO A 105 -2.61 12.50 5.40
N GLN A 106 -3.71 11.75 5.50
CA GLN A 106 -3.97 10.82 6.61
C GLN A 106 -3.37 9.45 6.30
N ILE A 107 -2.37 9.03 7.07
CA ILE A 107 -1.73 7.72 6.91
C ILE A 107 -1.93 6.89 8.17
N SER A 108 -2.39 5.64 8.00
CA SER A 108 -2.37 4.64 9.06
C SER A 108 -1.60 3.41 8.58
N SER A 109 -0.85 2.80 9.50
CA SER A 109 -0.02 1.62 9.26
C SER A 109 -0.52 0.49 10.13
N PHE A 110 -0.68 -0.69 9.54
CA PHE A 110 -1.24 -1.88 10.16
C PHE A 110 -0.24 -3.02 10.13
N ARG A 111 -0.26 -3.85 11.17
CA ARG A 111 0.37 -5.17 11.12
C ARG A 111 -0.43 -6.03 10.15
N TYR A 112 0.25 -6.61 9.18
CA TYR A 112 -0.36 -7.43 8.15
C TYR A 112 0.23 -8.84 8.19
N ASP A 113 -0.57 -9.87 8.00
CA ASP A 113 -0.12 -11.25 7.87
C ASP A 113 -0.62 -11.84 6.54
N PRO A 114 0.23 -11.91 5.50
CA PRO A 114 -0.19 -12.42 4.20
C PRO A 114 -0.51 -13.91 4.19
N ALA A 115 -0.10 -14.67 5.22
CA ALA A 115 -0.39 -16.10 5.34
C ALA A 115 -1.82 -16.38 5.83
N GLN A 116 -2.52 -15.39 6.39
CA GLN A 116 -3.90 -15.54 6.82
C GLN A 116 -4.89 -15.51 5.63
N PRO A 117 -6.08 -16.11 5.80
CA PRO A 117 -7.22 -15.84 4.93
C PRO A 117 -7.48 -14.33 4.82
N MET A 118 -8.03 -13.87 3.69
CA MET A 118 -8.16 -12.43 3.39
C MET A 118 -8.78 -11.58 4.51
N HIS A 119 -9.77 -12.13 5.22
CA HIS A 119 -10.48 -11.45 6.31
C HIS A 119 -9.70 -11.40 7.63
N GLY A 120 -8.59 -12.13 7.75
CA GLY A 120 -7.74 -12.19 8.95
C GLY A 120 -6.35 -11.58 8.76
N ARG A 121 -6.08 -10.96 7.60
CA ARG A 121 -4.74 -10.43 7.30
C ARG A 121 -4.38 -9.17 8.06
N TYR A 122 -5.37 -8.36 8.47
CA TYR A 122 -5.10 -7.17 9.28
C TYR A 122 -5.11 -7.54 10.76
N ILE A 123 -3.93 -7.53 11.39
CA ILE A 123 -3.78 -7.91 12.80
C ILE A 123 -3.94 -6.66 13.66
N ILE A 124 -4.81 -6.74 14.68
CA ILE A 124 -5.03 -5.64 15.62
C ILE A 124 -3.89 -5.61 16.63
N ASP A 125 -2.88 -4.80 16.31
CA ASP A 125 -1.69 -4.60 17.12
C ASP A 125 -1.23 -3.15 16.95
N HIS A 126 -1.44 -2.32 17.97
CA HIS A 126 -1.12 -0.88 17.93
C HIS A 126 0.34 -0.57 18.28
N ASN A 127 1.10 -1.56 18.74
CA ASN A 127 2.49 -1.40 19.19
C ASN A 127 3.49 -2.23 18.37
N PHE A 128 3.08 -2.70 17.20
CA PHE A 128 3.88 -3.54 16.31
C PHE A 128 5.10 -2.82 15.70
N LEU A 129 5.10 -1.49 15.68
CA LEU A 129 6.23 -0.65 15.29
C LEU A 129 6.58 0.32 16.43
N ASN A 130 7.88 0.57 16.62
CA ASN A 130 8.32 1.68 17.46
C ASN A 130 8.02 3.04 16.79
N ALA A 131 8.18 4.14 17.53
CA ALA A 131 7.84 5.48 17.05
C ALA A 131 8.63 5.89 15.79
N GLU A 132 9.90 5.50 15.69
CA GLU A 132 10.77 5.80 14.55
C GLU A 132 10.28 5.10 13.28
N LYS A 133 10.08 3.78 13.33
CA LYS A 133 9.61 2.99 12.17
C LYS A 133 8.17 3.27 11.81
N GLY A 134 7.33 3.60 12.79
CA GLY A 134 6.01 4.13 12.54
C GLY A 134 6.05 5.47 11.77
N ARG A 135 6.97 6.38 12.12
CA ARG A 135 7.17 7.63 11.37
C ARG A 135 7.69 7.36 9.95
N GLU A 136 8.68 6.49 9.81
CA GLU A 136 9.27 6.11 8.52
C GLU A 136 8.19 5.54 7.57
N ALA A 137 7.38 4.57 8.03
CA ALA A 137 6.29 3.98 7.25
C ALA A 137 5.26 5.02 6.78
N ARG A 138 4.88 5.96 7.66
CA ARG A 138 3.96 7.05 7.33
C ARG A 138 4.54 7.99 6.26
N ILE A 139 5.80 8.40 6.42
CA ILE A 139 6.46 9.30 5.47
C ILE A 139 6.59 8.65 4.11
N ILE A 140 7.09 7.42 4.04
CA ILE A 140 7.26 6.70 2.77
C ILE A 140 5.92 6.62 2.03
N THR A 141 4.85 6.22 2.71
CA THR A 141 3.51 6.13 2.11
C THR A 141 3.02 7.50 1.62
N LYS A 142 3.13 8.54 2.45
CA LYS A 142 2.72 9.91 2.10
C LYS A 142 3.50 10.46 0.90
N VAL A 143 4.81 10.21 0.85
CA VAL A 143 5.71 10.63 -0.22
C VAL A 143 5.36 9.93 -1.52
N ILE A 144 5.16 8.61 -1.50
CA ILE A 144 4.76 7.83 -2.68
C ILE A 144 3.44 8.37 -3.24
N ASN A 145 2.45 8.58 -2.37
CA ASN A 145 1.15 9.13 -2.73
C ASN A 145 1.28 10.52 -3.39
N ALA A 146 1.99 11.44 -2.75
CA ALA A 146 2.16 12.79 -3.27
C ALA A 146 3.01 12.84 -4.55
N PHE A 147 4.01 11.96 -4.70
CA PHE A 147 4.85 11.85 -5.88
C PHE A 147 4.03 11.43 -7.11
N PHE A 148 3.18 10.40 -6.96
CA PHE A 148 2.34 9.87 -8.05
C PHE A 148 0.98 10.56 -8.18
N ARG A 149 0.68 11.55 -7.33
CA ARG A 149 -0.62 12.27 -7.29
C ARG A 149 -1.79 11.37 -6.92
N TRP A 150 -1.54 10.38 -6.07
CA TRP A 150 -2.57 9.50 -5.54
C TRP A 150 -3.06 10.02 -4.20
N ASP A 151 -4.34 10.39 -4.14
CA ASP A 151 -5.00 10.73 -2.88
C ASP A 151 -5.41 9.50 -2.09
N PHE A 152 -5.45 8.32 -2.71
CA PHE A 152 -5.87 7.07 -2.08
C PHE A 152 -5.01 5.90 -2.59
N ASN A 153 -4.21 5.32 -1.70
CA ASN A 153 -3.27 4.25 -2.06
C ASN A 153 -2.86 3.45 -0.82
N SER A 154 -2.46 2.19 -1.00
CA SER A 154 -1.82 1.41 0.06
C SER A 154 -0.39 1.01 -0.28
N CYS A 155 0.49 1.03 0.72
CA CYS A 155 1.88 0.58 0.64
C CYS A 155 2.15 -0.59 1.58
N GLU A 156 2.76 -1.64 1.06
CA GLU A 156 3.26 -2.79 1.78
C GLU A 156 4.79 -2.68 1.96
N ALA A 157 5.25 -2.90 3.18
CA ALA A 157 6.66 -2.89 3.54
C ALA A 157 6.97 -4.01 4.52
N ILE A 158 8.22 -4.46 4.54
CA ILE A 158 8.72 -5.46 5.48
C ILE A 158 9.78 -4.81 6.36
N LEU A 159 9.61 -4.89 7.69
CA LEU A 159 10.67 -4.55 8.64
C LEU A 159 11.54 -5.80 8.85
N LYS A 160 12.82 -5.66 8.49
CA LYS A 160 13.82 -6.72 8.64
C LYS A 160 15.17 -6.12 9.01
N ASP A 161 15.80 -6.66 10.05
CA ASP A 161 17.10 -6.25 10.54
C ASP A 161 17.15 -4.73 10.83
N GLY A 162 16.05 -4.20 11.37
CA GLY A 162 15.88 -2.78 11.66
C GLY A 162 15.70 -1.86 10.45
N THR A 163 15.61 -2.39 9.23
CA THR A 163 15.37 -1.62 8.00
C THR A 163 13.95 -1.86 7.51
N LEU A 164 13.22 -0.79 7.19
CA LEU A 164 11.89 -0.88 6.60
C LEU A 164 12.02 -0.90 5.07
N TRP A 165 11.59 -1.99 4.46
CA TRP A 165 11.73 -2.25 3.03
C TRP A 165 10.38 -2.18 2.32
N PRO A 166 10.04 -1.09 1.60
CA PRO A 166 8.85 -1.05 0.76
C PRO A 166 8.97 -2.08 -0.38
N ILE A 167 8.00 -3.00 -0.43
CA ILE A 167 8.01 -4.14 -1.37
C ILE A 167 6.97 -3.96 -2.47
N ASP A 168 5.82 -3.38 -2.14
CA ASP A 168 4.72 -3.09 -3.07
C ASP A 168 4.03 -1.81 -2.61
N PHE A 169 3.80 -0.86 -3.50
CA PHE A 169 3.32 0.46 -3.10
C PHE A 169 2.48 1.17 -4.17
N ALA A 170 2.15 0.45 -5.25
CA ALA A 170 1.35 0.96 -6.35
C ALA A 170 -0.03 0.29 -6.33
N ASN A 171 -0.86 0.66 -5.35
CA ASN A 171 -2.22 0.16 -5.21
C ASN A 171 -3.20 1.32 -5.01
N ALA A 172 -3.39 2.13 -6.06
CA ALA A 172 -4.21 3.33 -6.07
C ALA A 172 -5.75 3.08 -6.07
N CYS A 173 -6.16 1.86 -5.72
CA CYS A 173 -7.54 1.46 -5.46
C CYS A 173 -7.52 0.32 -4.43
N PRO A 174 -7.06 0.59 -3.19
CA PRO A 174 -6.87 -0.46 -2.21
C PRO A 174 -8.21 -1.02 -1.74
N ASP A 175 -8.22 -2.32 -1.47
CA ASP A 175 -9.37 -2.94 -0.81
C ASP A 175 -9.54 -2.38 0.61
N ILE A 176 -10.72 -1.87 0.87
CA ILE A 176 -11.15 -1.32 2.15
C ILE A 176 -12.48 -1.93 2.58
N ALA A 177 -12.83 -3.13 2.09
CA ALA A 177 -14.05 -3.81 2.51
C ALA A 177 -14.10 -4.03 4.02
N VAL A 178 -15.29 -3.96 4.62
CA VAL A 178 -15.49 -4.24 6.06
C VAL A 178 -15.08 -5.66 6.43
N THR A 179 -15.18 -6.60 5.49
CA THR A 179 -14.75 -7.99 5.66
C THR A 179 -13.24 -8.16 5.61
N SER A 180 -12.48 -7.16 5.15
CA SER A 180 -11.02 -7.17 5.16
C SER A 180 -10.45 -6.27 6.27
N LEU A 181 -10.82 -4.99 6.31
CA LEU A 181 -10.30 -4.04 7.31
C LEU A 181 -10.97 -4.16 8.68
N HIS A 182 -12.20 -4.68 8.75
CA HIS A 182 -12.93 -4.96 9.98
C HIS A 182 -12.83 -3.84 11.04
N TYR A 183 -12.09 -4.07 12.13
CA TYR A 183 -11.71 -3.07 13.14
C TYR A 183 -11.23 -1.72 12.56
N TYR A 184 -10.43 -1.71 11.49
CA TYR A 184 -9.89 -0.51 10.86
C TYR A 184 -10.81 0.12 9.80
N PHE A 185 -11.92 -0.54 9.46
CA PHE A 185 -12.85 -0.08 8.43
C PHE A 185 -13.41 1.33 8.74
N PRO A 186 -13.91 1.62 9.95
CA PRO A 186 -14.47 2.94 10.24
C PRO A 186 -13.45 4.07 10.12
N TRP A 187 -12.18 3.83 10.50
CA TRP A 187 -11.10 4.80 10.31
C TRP A 187 -10.92 5.14 8.82
N ALA A 188 -10.90 4.12 7.95
CA ALA A 188 -10.72 4.33 6.51
C ALA A 188 -11.88 5.13 5.89
N ILE A 189 -13.13 4.79 6.25
CA ILE A 189 -14.31 5.53 5.75
C ILE A 189 -14.32 6.97 6.26
N LYS A 190 -14.03 7.17 7.55
CA LYS A 190 -13.91 8.49 8.17
C LYS A 190 -12.85 9.35 7.48
N ALA A 191 -11.68 8.79 7.21
CA ALA A 191 -10.60 9.48 6.51
C ALA A 191 -10.99 9.84 5.07
N LEU A 192 -11.69 8.95 4.35
CA LEU A 192 -12.21 9.21 3.00
C LEU A 192 -13.22 10.36 3.00
N TRP A 193 -14.16 10.38 3.95
CA TRP A 193 -15.10 11.49 4.11
C TRP A 193 -14.38 12.80 4.39
N ALA A 194 -13.44 12.81 5.35
CA ALA A 194 -12.69 14.01 5.70
C ALA A 194 -11.98 14.61 4.47
N TRP A 195 -11.26 13.77 3.72
CA TRP A 195 -10.53 14.22 2.54
C TRP A 195 -11.47 14.67 1.40
N SER A 196 -12.54 13.91 1.14
CA SER A 196 -13.50 14.22 0.07
C SER A 196 -14.24 15.53 0.34
N ILE A 197 -14.70 15.74 1.59
CA ILE A 197 -15.36 16.98 2.00
C ILE A 197 -14.39 18.16 1.93
N TYR A 198 -13.14 17.97 2.39
CA TYR A 198 -12.11 19.00 2.26
C TYR A 198 -11.91 19.43 0.80
N CYS A 199 -11.68 18.48 -0.10
CA CYS A 199 -11.50 18.77 -1.53
C CYS A 199 -12.71 19.49 -2.13
N LEU A 200 -13.93 19.06 -1.79
CA LEU A 200 -15.17 19.67 -2.27
C LEU A 200 -15.36 21.10 -1.75
N VAL A 201 -15.30 21.30 -0.43
CA VAL A 201 -15.60 22.58 0.22
C VAL A 201 -14.54 23.63 -0.08
N THR A 202 -13.26 23.22 -0.16
CA THR A 202 -12.17 24.14 -0.48
C THR A 202 -11.98 24.36 -1.97
N ALA A 203 -12.72 23.64 -2.82
CA ALA A 203 -12.53 23.58 -4.26
C ALA A 203 -11.05 23.32 -4.63
N ARG A 204 -10.41 22.38 -3.93
CA ARG A 204 -8.98 22.10 -4.08
C ARG A 204 -8.67 21.78 -5.56
N PRO A 205 -7.73 22.49 -6.20
CA PRO A 205 -7.36 22.21 -7.58
C PRO A 205 -6.66 20.85 -7.68
N MET A 206 -7.07 20.07 -8.68
CA MET A 206 -6.39 18.81 -9.00
C MET A 206 -5.10 19.08 -9.77
N HIS A 207 -3.96 18.71 -9.20
CA HIS A 207 -2.65 18.82 -9.84
C HIS A 207 -2.23 17.48 -10.46
N ILE A 208 -2.44 17.33 -11.77
CA ILE A 208 -2.15 16.09 -12.51
C ILE A 208 -0.68 15.90 -12.90
N THR A 209 0.10 16.99 -12.93
CA THR A 209 1.52 16.92 -13.33
C THR A 209 2.38 16.53 -12.12
N MET A 210 3.31 15.59 -12.31
CA MET A 210 4.26 15.19 -11.27
C MET A 210 5.44 16.17 -11.21
N ASP A 211 5.72 16.74 -10.03
CA ASP A 211 6.83 17.68 -9.82
C ASP A 211 8.13 16.94 -9.45
N ILE A 212 8.56 16.04 -10.34
CA ILE A 212 9.64 15.07 -10.09
C ILE A 212 10.99 15.77 -9.79
N ALA A 213 11.22 16.93 -10.39
CA ALA A 213 12.51 17.63 -10.33
C ALA A 213 12.94 17.99 -8.89
N ASP A 214 12.01 18.42 -8.03
CA ASP A 214 12.34 18.80 -6.66
C ASP A 214 12.65 17.60 -5.77
N TYR A 215 11.97 16.47 -6.01
CA TYR A 215 12.34 15.20 -5.38
C TYR A 215 13.75 14.77 -5.80
N PHE A 216 14.12 14.88 -7.08
CA PHE A 216 15.46 14.51 -7.53
C PHE A 216 16.56 15.42 -7.00
N LYS A 217 16.30 16.72 -6.83
CA LYS A 217 17.25 17.63 -6.14
C LYS A 217 17.54 17.20 -4.70
N ILE A 218 16.53 16.68 -3.98
CA ILE A 218 16.73 16.13 -2.63
C ILE A 218 17.50 14.81 -2.73
N ALA A 219 17.12 13.93 -3.65
CA ALA A 219 17.78 12.63 -3.85
C ALA A 219 19.28 12.78 -4.15
N ASP A 220 19.65 13.77 -4.96
CA ASP A 220 21.02 14.05 -5.41
C ASP A 220 21.86 14.84 -4.40
N SER A 221 21.28 15.21 -3.25
CA SER A 221 22.00 15.91 -2.19
C SER A 221 22.75 14.97 -1.25
N ASP A 222 23.75 15.52 -0.54
CA ASP A 222 24.56 14.84 0.47
C ASP A 222 23.83 14.60 1.81
N ARG A 223 22.51 14.82 1.85
CA ARG A 223 21.66 14.55 3.02
C ARG A 223 21.73 13.07 3.40
N SER A 224 21.72 12.79 4.70
CA SER A 224 21.45 11.45 5.21
C SER A 224 20.06 10.95 4.79
N TYR A 225 19.82 9.64 4.91
CA TYR A 225 18.53 9.03 4.60
C TYR A 225 17.37 9.71 5.36
N GLU A 226 17.52 9.93 6.66
CA GLU A 226 16.50 10.59 7.51
C GLU A 226 16.25 12.05 7.13
N GLU A 227 17.31 12.77 6.74
CA GLU A 227 17.19 14.15 6.25
C GLU A 227 16.49 14.20 4.89
N LYS A 228 16.74 13.21 4.01
CA LYS A 228 16.01 13.06 2.74
C LYS A 228 14.54 12.75 2.98
N LEU A 229 14.20 11.79 3.85
CA LEU A 229 12.82 11.48 4.22
C LEU A 229 12.08 12.71 4.75
N SER A 230 12.70 13.44 5.68
CA SER A 230 12.14 14.68 6.23
C SER A 230 11.97 15.78 5.18
N ALA A 231 12.86 15.86 4.19
CA ALA A 231 12.73 16.82 3.08
C ALA A 231 11.64 16.41 2.08
N TYR A 232 11.52 15.12 1.75
CA TYR A 232 10.43 14.60 0.92
C TYR A 232 9.08 14.78 1.59
N GLU A 233 9.01 14.55 2.90
CA GLU A 233 7.79 14.76 3.69
C GLU A 233 7.24 16.18 3.53
N LYS A 234 8.12 17.20 3.55
CA LYS A 234 7.71 18.60 3.33
C LYS A 234 7.09 18.84 1.96
N LEU A 235 7.63 18.22 0.90
CA LEU A 235 7.05 18.31 -0.44
C LEU A 235 5.68 17.63 -0.49
N ALA A 236 5.56 16.47 0.17
CA ALA A 236 4.30 15.74 0.24
C ALA A 236 3.24 16.51 1.04
N ASP A 237 3.62 17.12 2.16
CA ASP A 237 2.73 17.93 2.99
C ASP A 237 2.24 19.19 2.28
N ALA A 238 3.13 19.84 1.52
CA ALA A 238 2.73 20.97 0.68
C ALA A 238 1.74 20.55 -0.40
N HIS A 239 1.98 19.42 -1.08
CA HIS A 239 1.07 18.91 -2.10
C HIS A 239 -0.31 18.55 -1.53
N LEU A 240 -0.34 17.83 -0.40
CA LEU A 240 -1.56 17.34 0.24
C LEU A 240 -2.24 18.42 1.11
N GLU A 241 -1.70 19.63 1.16
CA GLU A 241 -2.16 20.75 1.98
C GLU A 241 -2.34 20.34 3.45
N THR A 242 -1.44 19.52 3.99
CA THR A 242 -1.60 18.81 5.29
C THR A 242 -2.00 19.74 6.43
N GLU A 243 -1.34 20.90 6.57
CA GLU A 243 -1.63 21.86 7.63
C GLU A 243 -3.05 22.44 7.50
N ARG A 244 -3.41 22.90 6.30
CA ARG A 244 -4.75 23.44 6.00
C ARG A 244 -5.85 22.38 6.15
N PHE A 245 -5.56 21.14 5.75
CA PHE A 245 -6.45 20.01 5.95
C PHE A 245 -6.67 19.72 7.45
N ASN A 246 -5.60 19.71 8.24
CA ASN A 246 -5.69 19.45 9.69
C ASN A 246 -6.48 20.56 10.40
N GLU A 247 -6.26 21.83 10.05
CA GLU A 247 -7.04 22.95 10.55
C GLU A 247 -8.53 22.82 10.16
N PHE A 248 -8.81 22.49 8.90
CA PHE A 248 -10.17 22.26 8.42
C PHE A 248 -10.84 21.11 9.20
N ARG A 249 -10.12 20.01 9.44
CA ARG A 249 -10.65 18.89 10.21
C ARG A 249 -10.95 19.29 11.65
N ALA A 250 -10.05 20.04 12.30
CA ALA A 250 -10.20 20.48 13.68
C ALA A 250 -11.32 21.52 13.89
N THR A 251 -11.70 22.27 12.85
CA THR A 251 -12.66 23.38 12.95
C THR A 251 -14.01 23.08 12.29
N VAL A 252 -14.00 22.57 11.06
CA VAL A 252 -15.20 22.30 10.25
C VAL A 252 -15.72 20.88 10.47
N LEU A 253 -14.82 19.90 10.67
CA LEU A 253 -15.17 18.49 10.85
C LEU A 253 -14.96 18.00 12.29
N LYS A 254 -15.03 18.89 13.27
CA LYS A 254 -14.75 18.59 14.68
C LYS A 254 -15.62 17.46 15.27
N ASP A 255 -16.84 17.30 14.77
CA ASP A 255 -17.81 16.31 15.24
C ASP A 255 -17.76 15.00 14.42
N LEU A 256 -16.85 14.89 13.44
CA LEU A 256 -16.78 13.75 12.53
C LEU A 256 -16.48 12.41 13.23
N ASP A 257 -15.66 12.44 14.28
CA ASP A 257 -15.33 11.24 15.06
C ASP A 257 -16.60 10.70 15.77
N GLU A 258 -17.36 11.58 16.44
CA GLU A 258 -18.64 11.23 17.09
C GLU A 258 -19.70 10.75 16.10
N ILE A 259 -19.82 11.41 14.94
CA ILE A 259 -20.72 10.98 13.87
C ILE A 259 -20.39 9.55 13.43
N MET A 260 -19.10 9.23 13.23
CA MET A 260 -18.69 7.89 12.82
C MET A 260 -18.97 6.85 13.91
N TRP A 261 -18.80 7.18 15.19
CA TRP A 261 -19.17 6.27 16.28
C TRP A 261 -20.66 5.98 16.29
N HIS A 262 -21.50 6.99 16.08
CA HIS A 262 -22.94 6.81 16.00
C HIS A 262 -23.34 5.98 14.77
N GLU A 263 -22.72 6.25 13.61
CA GLU A 263 -22.99 5.53 12.37
C GLU A 263 -22.67 4.04 12.50
N VAL A 264 -21.49 3.68 13.02
CA VAL A 264 -21.06 2.27 13.18
C VAL A 264 -21.97 1.49 14.14
N GLN A 265 -22.65 2.18 15.07
CA GLN A 265 -23.59 1.59 16.03
C GLN A 265 -25.05 1.65 15.56
N SER A 266 -25.32 2.20 14.38
CA SER A 266 -26.68 2.33 13.84
C SER A 266 -27.23 1.00 13.35
N ALA A 267 -28.57 0.91 13.28
CA ALA A 267 -29.25 -0.26 12.71
C ALA A 267 -28.99 -0.37 11.20
N GLU A 268 -28.84 0.77 10.51
CA GLU A 268 -28.54 0.86 9.10
C GLU A 268 -27.17 0.25 8.78
N PHE A 269 -26.13 0.61 9.55
CA PHE A 269 -24.80 0.05 9.40
C PHE A 269 -24.77 -1.44 9.72
N ASP A 270 -25.47 -1.86 10.78
CA ASP A 270 -25.57 -3.28 11.13
C ASP A 270 -26.25 -4.10 10.01
N ASN A 271 -27.31 -3.58 9.40
CA ASN A 271 -27.94 -4.21 8.25
C ASN A 271 -27.01 -4.29 7.04
N MET A 272 -26.21 -3.25 6.76
CA MET A 272 -25.17 -3.29 5.73
C MET A 272 -24.17 -4.41 6.03
N LEU A 273 -23.66 -4.49 7.26
CA LEU A 273 -22.70 -5.51 7.68
C LEU A 273 -23.26 -6.93 7.49
N ILE A 274 -24.49 -7.20 7.96
CA ILE A 274 -25.15 -8.50 7.79
C ILE A 274 -25.25 -8.86 6.31
N ASN A 275 -25.68 -7.92 5.46
CA ASN A 275 -25.82 -8.15 4.03
C ASN A 275 -24.46 -8.42 3.36
N THR A 276 -23.41 -7.71 3.75
CA THR A 276 -22.05 -7.96 3.25
C THR A 276 -21.56 -9.35 3.66
N VAL A 277 -21.76 -9.77 4.92
CA VAL A 277 -21.38 -11.12 5.35
C VAL A 277 -22.15 -12.18 4.56
N ARG A 278 -23.47 -12.02 4.41
CA ARG A 278 -24.32 -12.98 3.69
C ARG A 278 -23.95 -13.17 2.23
N THR A 279 -23.43 -12.12 1.60
CA THR A 279 -23.00 -12.15 0.18
C THR A 279 -21.56 -12.63 0.01
N THR A 280 -20.73 -12.53 1.05
CA THR A 280 -19.30 -12.86 0.99
C THR A 280 -18.99 -14.28 1.46
N PHE A 281 -19.67 -14.75 2.51
CA PHE A 281 -19.37 -16.02 3.18
C PHE A 281 -20.47 -17.07 2.92
N PRO A 282 -20.15 -18.37 2.99
CA PRO A 282 -21.14 -19.43 2.91
C PRO A 282 -22.08 -19.42 4.12
N ALA A 283 -23.32 -19.89 3.92
CA ALA A 283 -24.41 -19.77 4.90
C ALA A 283 -24.10 -20.32 6.29
N TYR A 284 -23.30 -21.39 6.39
CA TYR A 284 -22.95 -22.01 7.66
C TYR A 284 -21.94 -21.18 8.50
N GLU A 285 -21.33 -20.15 7.91
CA GLU A 285 -20.37 -19.27 8.59
C GLU A 285 -20.96 -17.90 8.96
N HIS A 286 -22.21 -17.60 8.55
CA HIS A 286 -22.80 -16.27 8.69
C HIS A 286 -22.83 -15.78 10.13
N ASP A 287 -23.35 -16.57 11.06
CA ASP A 287 -23.49 -16.17 12.48
C ASP A 287 -22.12 -15.90 13.13
N GLN A 288 -21.12 -16.71 12.78
CA GLN A 288 -19.75 -16.54 13.25
C GLN A 288 -19.17 -15.20 12.80
N TYR A 289 -19.19 -14.91 11.49
CA TYR A 289 -18.59 -13.68 10.97
C TYR A 289 -19.39 -12.42 11.31
N ILE A 290 -20.72 -12.50 11.39
CA ILE A 290 -21.55 -11.39 11.89
C ILE A 290 -21.13 -11.06 13.34
N GLY A 291 -21.06 -12.07 14.21
CA GLY A 291 -20.63 -11.88 15.59
C GLY A 291 -19.20 -11.34 15.70
N HIS A 292 -18.29 -11.88 14.89
CA HIS A 292 -16.89 -11.45 14.87
C HIS A 292 -16.73 -9.98 14.45
N PHE A 293 -17.29 -9.58 13.31
CA PHE A 293 -17.14 -8.21 12.83
C PHE A 293 -17.86 -7.19 13.72
N ARG A 294 -19.04 -7.50 14.28
CA ARG A 294 -19.68 -6.66 15.30
C ARG A 294 -18.78 -6.45 16.51
N GLY A 295 -18.16 -7.53 17.01
CA GLY A 295 -17.22 -7.45 18.13
C GLY A 295 -16.04 -6.53 17.82
N LEU A 296 -15.45 -6.65 16.63
CA LEU A 296 -14.34 -5.81 16.19
C LEU A 296 -14.72 -4.34 16.06
N LEU A 297 -15.87 -4.03 15.47
CA LEU A 297 -16.36 -2.67 15.31
C LEU A 297 -16.70 -2.01 16.66
N ASN A 298 -17.34 -2.75 17.56
CA ASN A 298 -17.60 -2.28 18.92
C ASN A 298 -16.30 -2.00 19.68
N HIS A 299 -15.28 -2.86 19.52
CA HIS A 299 -13.97 -2.63 20.09
C HIS A 299 -13.31 -1.37 19.51
N TRP A 300 -13.43 -1.13 18.20
CA TRP A 300 -12.93 0.11 17.59
C TRP A 300 -13.57 1.36 18.21
N VAL A 301 -14.90 1.38 18.34
CA VAL A 301 -15.63 2.51 18.97
C VAL A 301 -15.14 2.75 20.41
N GLN A 302 -15.02 1.69 21.22
CA GLN A 302 -14.55 1.79 22.60
C GLN A 302 -13.12 2.35 22.69
N ALA A 303 -12.23 1.89 21.81
CA ALA A 303 -10.83 2.32 21.79
C ALA A 303 -10.70 3.78 21.37
N GLU A 304 -11.39 4.21 20.31
CA GLU A 304 -11.35 5.60 19.85
C GLU A 304 -11.98 6.54 20.88
N ALA A 305 -13.17 6.23 21.40
CA ALA A 305 -13.84 7.09 22.38
C ALA A 305 -13.01 7.30 23.65
N ALA A 306 -12.26 6.29 24.09
CA ALA A 306 -11.34 6.41 25.22
C ALA A 306 -10.12 7.30 24.93
N SER A 307 -9.68 7.41 23.67
CA SER A 307 -8.56 8.26 23.26
C SER A 307 -8.90 9.75 23.14
N HIS A 308 -10.21 10.07 23.11
CA HIS A 308 -10.71 11.45 23.04
C HIS A 308 -11.13 12.04 24.41
N GLN A 309 -11.06 11.25 25.48
CA GLN A 309 -11.29 11.68 26.88
C GLN A 309 -9.98 12.04 27.57
#